data_AF-A0A2B7Y6F9-F1
#
_entry.id   AF-A0A2B7Y6F9-F1
#
_cell.length_a   1.000
_cell.length_b   1.000
_cell.length_c   1.000
_cell.angle_alpha   90.00
_cell.angle_beta   90.00
_cell.angle_gamma   90.00
#
_symmetry.space_group_name_H-M   'P 1'
#
loop_
_entity.id
_entity.type
_entity.pdbx_description
1 polymer ?
#
loop_
_entity_poly.entity_id
_entity_poly.type
_entity_poly.pdbx_seq_one_letter_code
_entity_poly.pdbx_strand_id
1 'polypeptide(L)'
;MEGTSPLLAGHELPTPLDSPRKRRRAMRESDETEGDMTIENYIYRSDPYRSTTLPNTSPWPLDLEDAPHLQERLRPLEDEVRKILDKHGFPKTADFLPYVASKRHYPGGTPPVNLLLVWLRADDYTPKELSPARDEFSQLFQIQNILDMHVEICNRDLCFYPSLFPLRPDHEIIKSYERAKGRIVDVVHERLKTHWKVVCPFSIGRTEPTALPAFVVIVEPQTFCELA
;
A
#
# COMPACT_ATOMS: atom_id res chain seq x y z
N MET A 1 -6.62 -22.78 58.62
CA MET A 1 -6.82 -23.09 57.18
C MET A 1 -7.73 -22.03 56.63
N GLU A 2 -7.19 -21.09 55.85
CA GLU A 2 -7.93 -20.35 54.84
C GLU A 2 -6.87 -19.61 54.01
N GLY A 3 -6.58 -20.16 52.84
CA GLY A 3 -5.65 -19.60 51.89
C GLY A 3 -6.37 -18.61 51.00
N THR A 4 -5.90 -17.36 51.00
CA THR A 4 -6.29 -16.35 50.04
C THR A 4 -5.49 -16.55 48.74
N SER A 5 -6.11 -17.18 47.75
CA SER A 5 -5.64 -17.13 46.36
C SER A 5 -5.93 -15.76 45.74
N PRO A 6 -4.96 -15.07 45.13
CA PRO A 6 -5.25 -13.90 44.32
C PRO A 6 -5.84 -14.36 42.98
N LEU A 7 -6.98 -13.76 42.63
CA LEU A 7 -7.61 -13.89 41.31
C LEU A 7 -6.62 -13.49 40.23
N LEU A 8 -6.38 -14.42 39.30
CA LEU A 8 -5.66 -14.21 38.05
C LEU A 8 -6.23 -13.00 37.32
N ALA A 9 -5.35 -12.04 37.05
CA ALA A 9 -5.60 -10.92 36.16
C ALA A 9 -6.13 -11.45 34.82
N GLY A 10 -7.27 -10.91 34.39
CA GLY A 10 -7.84 -11.20 33.09
C GLY A 10 -6.84 -10.84 32.01
N HIS A 11 -6.34 -11.85 31.31
CA HIS A 11 -5.74 -11.68 30.00
C HIS A 11 -6.84 -11.10 29.10
N GLU A 12 -6.81 -9.78 28.86
CA GLU A 12 -7.55 -9.18 27.77
C GLU A 12 -7.13 -9.90 26.49
N LEU A 13 -8.08 -10.61 25.87
CA LEU A 13 -7.88 -11.20 24.56
C LEU A 13 -7.52 -10.08 23.58
N PRO A 14 -6.54 -10.28 22.68
CA PRO A 14 -6.20 -9.28 21.68
C PRO A 14 -7.45 -8.89 20.92
N THR A 15 -7.79 -7.60 20.92
CA THR A 15 -8.91 -7.07 20.14
C THR A 15 -8.75 -7.53 18.69
N PRO A 16 -9.78 -8.12 18.06
CA PRO A 16 -9.67 -8.58 16.68
C PRO A 16 -9.17 -7.44 15.79
N LEU A 17 -8.19 -7.74 14.94
CA LEU A 17 -7.69 -6.77 13.97
C LEU A 17 -8.87 -6.22 13.16
N ASP A 18 -8.93 -4.90 13.03
CA ASP A 18 -9.95 -4.24 12.23
C ASP A 18 -9.93 -4.80 10.80
N SER A 19 -11.12 -5.03 10.22
CA SER A 19 -11.22 -5.52 8.84
C SER A 19 -10.43 -4.61 7.89
N PRO A 20 -9.85 -5.14 6.79
CA PRO A 20 -9.12 -4.33 5.81
C PRO A 20 -9.95 -3.16 5.27
N ARG A 21 -11.28 -3.31 5.21
CA ARG A 21 -12.21 -2.26 4.81
C ARG A 21 -12.31 -1.15 5.86
N LYS A 22 -12.37 -1.51 7.15
CA LYS A 22 -12.43 -0.55 8.26
C LYS A 22 -11.12 0.22 8.39
N ARG A 23 -9.97 -0.46 8.27
CA ARG A 23 -8.65 0.20 8.27
C ARG A 23 -8.51 1.20 7.12
N ARG A 24 -8.85 0.77 5.89
CA ARG A 24 -8.86 1.67 4.71
C ARG A 24 -9.73 2.89 4.91
N ARG A 25 -10.92 2.72 5.50
CA ARG A 25 -11.79 3.85 5.81
C ARG A 25 -11.13 4.84 6.77
N ALA A 26 -10.53 4.34 7.86
CA ALA A 26 -9.87 5.21 8.83
C ALA A 26 -8.70 6.01 8.22
N MET A 27 -7.90 5.42 7.33
CA MET A 27 -6.83 6.19 6.67
C MET A 27 -7.34 7.17 5.64
N ARG A 28 -8.45 6.89 4.95
CA ARG A 28 -9.08 7.88 4.05
C ARG A 28 -9.65 9.09 4.78
N GLU A 29 -9.80 8.97 6.09
CA GLU A 29 -10.30 10.02 6.97
C GLU A 29 -9.13 10.65 7.78
N SER A 30 -7.87 10.31 7.47
CA SER A 30 -6.70 10.87 8.16
C SER A 30 -6.11 12.08 7.43
N ASP A 31 -5.42 12.93 8.19
CA ASP A 31 -4.66 14.09 7.71
C ASP A 31 -3.67 13.75 6.59
N GLU A 32 -3.19 12.49 6.53
CA GLU A 32 -2.31 12.05 5.44
C GLU A 32 -3.04 12.02 4.09
N THR A 33 -4.36 11.82 4.08
CA THR A 33 -5.18 11.78 2.84
C THR A 33 -5.93 13.07 2.54
N GLU A 34 -5.75 14.12 3.34
CA GLU A 34 -6.35 15.43 3.09
C GLU A 34 -5.57 16.24 2.04
N GLY A 35 -6.30 17.06 1.29
CA GLY A 35 -5.75 17.97 0.28
C GLY A 35 -5.62 17.39 -1.13
N ASP A 36 -5.22 18.25 -2.08
CA ASP A 36 -5.06 17.87 -3.48
C ASP A 36 -3.88 16.91 -3.66
N MET A 37 -4.16 15.75 -4.25
CA MET A 37 -3.13 14.77 -4.59
C MET A 37 -3.47 14.00 -5.86
N THR A 38 -2.44 13.36 -6.42
CA THR A 38 -2.64 12.44 -7.54
C THR A 38 -3.37 11.18 -7.08
N ILE A 39 -4.08 10.52 -8.00
CA ILE A 39 -4.78 9.26 -7.72
C ILE A 39 -3.82 8.20 -7.19
N GLU A 40 -2.57 8.18 -7.68
CA GLU A 40 -1.53 7.33 -7.12
C GLU A 40 -1.36 7.64 -5.64
N ASN A 41 -0.90 8.85 -5.28
CA ASN A 41 -0.66 9.21 -3.88
C ASN A 41 -1.86 8.89 -2.96
N TYR A 42 -3.09 9.09 -3.43
CA TYR A 42 -4.28 8.69 -2.69
C TYR A 42 -4.37 7.17 -2.44
N ILE A 43 -4.20 6.34 -3.48
CA ILE A 43 -4.21 4.87 -3.37
C ILE A 43 -3.14 4.41 -2.38
N TYR A 44 -1.96 5.01 -2.46
CA TYR A 44 -0.82 4.71 -1.62
C TYR A 44 -1.07 5.02 -0.14
N ARG A 45 -1.50 6.24 0.16
CA ARG A 45 -1.78 6.69 1.54
C ARG A 45 -3.01 6.01 2.14
N SER A 46 -3.91 5.52 1.30
CA SER A 46 -5.08 4.76 1.73
C SER A 46 -4.81 3.27 1.99
N ASP A 47 -3.60 2.75 1.74
CA ASP A 47 -3.29 1.31 1.87
C ASP A 47 -2.75 0.95 3.27
N PRO A 48 -3.49 0.16 4.08
CA PRO A 48 -3.09 -0.16 5.46
C PRO A 48 -1.85 -1.03 5.55
N TYR A 49 -1.49 -1.64 4.43
CA TYR A 49 -0.45 -2.64 4.36
C TYR A 49 0.82 -2.07 3.76
N ARG A 50 0.88 -0.75 3.58
CA ARG A 50 2.01 -0.07 2.98
C ARG A 50 2.31 1.23 3.70
N SER A 51 3.60 1.55 3.83
CA SER A 51 4.06 2.87 4.25
C SER A 51 5.40 3.16 3.57
N THR A 52 5.56 4.36 3.01
CA THR A 52 6.72 4.69 2.17
C THR A 52 7.12 6.15 2.31
N THR A 53 8.43 6.43 2.19
CA THR A 53 8.98 7.80 2.13
C THR A 53 9.24 8.28 0.70
N LEU A 54 8.90 7.48 -0.31
CA LEU A 54 9.05 7.87 -1.70
C LEU A 54 8.13 9.07 -2.00
N PRO A 55 8.65 10.19 -2.54
CA PRO A 55 7.82 11.26 -3.03
C PRO A 55 7.17 10.83 -4.35
N ASN A 56 5.87 11.09 -4.51
CA ASN A 56 5.12 10.80 -5.76
C ASN A 56 5.31 9.35 -6.23
N THR A 57 4.90 8.42 -5.38
CA THR A 57 5.10 6.99 -5.59
C THR A 57 4.49 6.50 -6.89
N SER A 58 5.35 6.13 -7.84
CA SER A 58 4.98 5.39 -9.04
C SER A 58 4.18 4.13 -8.66
N PRO A 59 3.09 3.76 -9.37
CA PRO A 59 2.28 2.59 -9.02
C PRO A 59 3.11 1.30 -8.97
N TRP A 60 2.76 0.28 -8.19
CA TRP A 60 3.33 -1.05 -8.41
C TRP A 60 2.87 -1.61 -9.78
N PRO A 61 3.67 -2.49 -10.41
CA PRO A 61 4.98 -2.91 -9.95
C PRO A 61 6.08 -1.88 -10.26
N LEU A 62 7.09 -1.80 -9.38
CA LEU A 62 8.34 -1.07 -9.63
C LEU A 62 9.36 -1.99 -10.30
N ASP A 63 10.21 -1.41 -11.14
CA ASP A 63 11.40 -2.07 -11.65
C ASP A 63 12.46 -2.06 -10.54
N LEU A 64 12.66 -3.19 -9.87
CA LEU A 64 13.63 -3.35 -8.78
C LEU A 64 14.91 -3.98 -9.33
N GLU A 65 16.02 -3.26 -9.24
CA GLU A 65 17.35 -3.76 -9.58
C GLU A 65 18.15 -4.04 -8.31
N ASP A 66 18.78 -5.22 -8.25
CA ASP A 66 19.66 -5.60 -7.13
C ASP A 66 20.83 -4.63 -7.02
N ALA A 67 21.14 -4.22 -5.79
CA ALA A 67 22.14 -3.18 -5.52
C ALA A 67 23.16 -3.64 -4.46
N PRO A 68 24.16 -4.46 -4.81
CA PRO A 68 25.15 -4.97 -3.86
C PRO A 68 25.90 -3.88 -3.09
N HIS A 69 26.19 -2.76 -3.75
CA HIS A 69 26.84 -1.60 -3.11
C HIS A 69 25.97 -0.98 -2.00
N LEU A 70 24.64 -1.01 -2.13
CA LEU A 70 23.73 -0.57 -1.06
C LEU A 70 23.67 -1.60 0.07
N GLN A 71 23.71 -2.90 -0.26
CA GLN A 71 23.78 -3.96 0.76
C GLN A 71 25.04 -3.81 1.62
N GLU A 72 26.19 -3.58 0.99
CA GLU A 72 27.45 -3.33 1.69
C GLU A 72 27.39 -2.08 2.56
N ARG A 73 26.77 -1.00 2.06
CA ARG A 73 26.57 0.26 2.81
C ARG A 73 25.66 0.08 4.03
N LEU A 74 24.63 -0.75 3.94
CA LEU A 74 23.67 -0.98 5.02
C LEU A 74 24.07 -2.11 5.98
N ARG A 75 25.02 -2.99 5.60
CA ARG A 75 25.48 -4.10 6.43
C ARG A 75 25.88 -3.68 7.86
N PRO A 76 26.59 -2.56 8.09
CA PRO A 76 26.93 -2.14 9.45
C PRO A 76 25.73 -1.72 10.32
N LEU A 77 24.56 -1.52 9.72
CA LEU A 77 23.32 -1.07 10.37
C LEU A 77 22.30 -2.21 10.52
N GLU A 78 22.67 -3.45 10.19
CA GLU A 78 21.75 -4.58 10.18
C GLU A 78 21.10 -4.81 11.56
N ASP A 79 21.90 -4.72 12.63
CA ASP A 79 21.42 -4.87 14.01
C ASP A 79 20.48 -3.74 14.42
N GLU A 80 20.80 -2.49 14.05
CA GLU A 80 19.94 -1.33 14.29
C GLU A 80 18.62 -1.46 13.55
N VAL A 81 18.66 -1.91 12.29
CA VAL A 81 17.45 -2.15 11.49
C VAL A 81 16.59 -3.22 12.14
N ARG A 82 17.19 -4.34 12.57
CA ARG A 82 16.49 -5.41 13.30
C ARG A 82 15.90 -4.92 14.62
N LYS A 83 16.61 -4.09 15.39
CA LYS A 83 16.10 -3.49 16.64
C LYS A 83 14.87 -2.62 16.38
N ILE A 84 14.85 -1.83 15.29
CA ILE A 84 13.68 -1.03 14.91
C ILE A 84 12.50 -1.94 14.59
N LEU A 85 12.70 -2.98 13.77
CA LEU A 85 11.66 -3.96 13.45
C LEU A 85 11.08 -4.59 14.72
N ASP A 86 11.94 -5.12 15.60
CA ASP A 86 11.53 -5.75 16.86
C ASP A 86 10.76 -4.77 17.77
N LYS A 87 11.25 -3.53 17.90
CA LYS A 87 10.62 -2.47 18.70
C LYS A 87 9.20 -2.15 18.24
N HIS A 88 8.95 -2.17 16.93
CA HIS A 88 7.64 -1.91 16.34
C HIS A 88 6.79 -3.16 16.12
N GLY A 89 7.21 -4.31 16.69
CA GLY A 89 6.44 -5.55 16.68
C GLY A 89 6.38 -6.26 15.33
N PHE A 90 7.34 -5.99 14.45
CA PHE A 90 7.50 -6.73 13.20
C PHE A 90 7.97 -8.16 13.51
N PRO A 91 7.62 -9.14 12.66
CA PRO A 91 8.07 -10.51 12.84
C PRO A 91 9.57 -10.62 12.53
N LYS A 92 10.25 -11.57 13.19
CA LYS A 92 11.67 -11.86 12.92
C LYS A 92 11.93 -12.35 11.49
N THR A 93 10.90 -12.86 10.83
CA THR A 93 10.88 -13.31 9.44
C THR A 93 10.77 -12.17 8.44
N ALA A 94 10.54 -10.92 8.88
CA ALA A 94 10.50 -9.78 7.98
C ALA A 94 11.85 -9.65 7.26
N ASP A 95 11.80 -9.71 5.94
CA ASP A 95 12.97 -9.53 5.08
C ASP A 95 13.15 -8.03 4.81
N PHE A 96 14.40 -7.55 4.79
CA PHE A 96 14.70 -6.20 4.31
C PHE A 96 15.88 -6.22 3.37
N LEU A 97 15.72 -5.60 2.21
CA LEU A 97 16.75 -5.57 1.17
C LEU A 97 16.76 -4.20 0.48
N PRO A 98 17.95 -3.65 0.21
CA PRO A 98 18.06 -2.44 -0.59
C PRO A 98 18.02 -2.75 -2.09
N TYR A 99 17.34 -1.90 -2.83
CA TYR A 99 17.20 -1.94 -4.28
C TYR A 99 17.47 -0.56 -4.89
N VAL A 100 17.81 -0.55 -6.17
CA VAL A 100 17.57 0.62 -7.02
C VAL A 100 16.20 0.44 -7.65
N ALA A 101 15.23 1.25 -7.21
CA ALA A 101 13.86 1.20 -7.69
C ALA A 101 13.65 2.24 -8.79
N SER A 102 12.99 1.86 -9.88
CA SER A 102 12.61 2.79 -10.95
C SER A 102 11.27 2.39 -11.59
N LYS A 103 10.78 3.23 -12.51
CA LYS A 103 9.63 2.87 -13.35
C LYS A 103 9.77 3.47 -14.74
N ARG A 104 10.62 2.85 -15.56
CA ARG A 104 11.12 3.46 -16.82
C ARG A 104 10.02 3.67 -17.87
N HIS A 105 8.95 2.88 -17.81
CA HIS A 105 7.85 2.93 -18.76
C HIS A 105 6.62 3.71 -18.27
N TYR A 106 6.67 4.27 -17.06
CA TYR A 106 5.57 5.08 -16.56
C TYR A 106 5.64 6.50 -17.13
N PRO A 107 4.51 7.10 -17.56
CA PRO A 107 4.52 8.48 -18.02
C PRO A 107 5.10 9.43 -16.98
N GLY A 108 5.97 10.32 -17.44
CA GLY A 108 6.78 11.20 -16.60
C GLY A 108 8.11 10.58 -16.15
N GLY A 109 8.21 9.24 -16.07
CA GLY A 109 9.39 8.50 -15.65
C GLY A 109 9.82 8.83 -14.21
N THR A 110 9.93 7.84 -13.33
CA THR A 110 10.57 8.08 -12.04
C THR A 110 12.07 7.83 -12.20
N PRO A 111 12.95 8.82 -11.93
CA PRO A 111 14.37 8.56 -11.89
C PRO A 111 14.67 7.43 -10.89
N PRO A 112 15.68 6.60 -11.14
CA PRO A 112 16.04 5.54 -10.19
C PRO A 112 16.35 6.12 -8.81
N VAL A 113 15.85 5.46 -7.78
CA VAL A 113 16.02 5.85 -6.37
C VAL A 113 16.51 4.67 -5.55
N ASN A 114 17.35 4.93 -4.55
CA ASN A 114 17.77 3.90 -3.61
C ASN A 114 16.62 3.67 -2.62
N LEU A 115 16.20 2.42 -2.48
CA LEU A 115 15.04 2.03 -1.68
C LEU A 115 15.42 0.88 -0.75
N LEU A 116 15.33 1.07 0.56
CA LEU A 116 15.23 -0.04 1.50
C LEU A 116 13.79 -0.53 1.50
N LEU A 117 13.60 -1.79 1.10
CA LEU A 117 12.29 -2.43 1.05
C LEU A 117 12.18 -3.49 2.14
N VAL A 118 11.21 -3.32 3.03
CA VAL A 118 10.85 -4.28 4.08
C VAL A 118 9.62 -5.05 3.65
N TRP A 119 9.78 -6.36 3.48
CA TRP A 119 8.73 -7.27 3.04
C TRP A 119 8.09 -7.99 4.22
N LEU A 120 6.76 -7.90 4.28
CA LEU A 120 5.91 -8.76 5.08
C LEU A 120 5.11 -9.70 4.19
N ARG A 121 4.78 -10.88 4.73
CA ARG A 121 3.92 -11.88 4.08
C ARG A 121 2.56 -11.94 4.76
N ALA A 122 1.55 -12.55 4.13
CA ALA A 122 0.20 -12.61 4.70
C ALA A 122 0.11 -13.52 5.94
N ASP A 123 0.98 -14.52 6.04
CA ASP A 123 1.11 -15.41 7.20
C ASP A 123 1.84 -14.75 8.38
N ASP A 124 2.54 -13.65 8.12
CA ASP A 124 3.18 -12.85 9.15
C ASP A 124 2.17 -12.03 9.95
N TYR A 125 2.43 -11.87 11.25
CA TYR A 125 1.81 -10.81 12.03
C TYR A 125 2.21 -9.46 11.44
N THR A 126 1.23 -8.71 10.94
CA THR A 126 1.44 -7.36 10.42
C THR A 126 1.10 -6.34 11.49
N PRO A 127 2.04 -5.47 11.90
CA PRO A 127 1.75 -4.39 12.84
C PRO A 127 0.57 -3.52 12.38
N LYS A 128 -0.17 -2.97 13.34
CA LYS A 128 -1.34 -2.11 13.06
C LYS A 128 -0.93 -0.82 12.33
N GLU A 129 0.26 -0.31 12.62
CA GLU A 129 0.79 0.93 12.07
C GLU A 129 2.21 0.66 11.55
N LEU A 130 2.46 0.97 10.28
CA LEU A 130 3.76 0.78 9.64
C LEU A 130 4.60 2.07 9.64
N SER A 131 3.94 3.24 9.69
CA SER A 131 4.59 4.55 9.63
C SER A 131 5.61 4.82 10.74
N PRO A 132 5.37 4.45 12.02
CA PRO A 132 6.37 4.67 13.07
C PRO A 132 7.73 4.01 12.80
N ALA A 133 7.73 2.79 12.26
CA ALA A 133 8.97 2.10 11.87
C ALA A 133 9.64 2.75 10.66
N ARG A 134 8.85 3.13 9.64
CA ARG A 134 9.34 3.88 8.46
C ARG A 134 10.05 5.17 8.88
N ASP A 135 9.45 5.92 9.81
CA ASP A 135 9.97 7.20 10.26
C ASP A 135 11.26 7.02 11.06
N GLU A 136 11.35 5.97 11.90
CA GLU A 136 12.56 5.65 12.64
C GLU A 136 13.70 5.15 11.73
N PHE A 137 13.40 4.38 10.66
CA PHE A 137 14.40 4.08 9.64
C PHE A 137 14.92 5.33 8.95
N SER A 138 14.03 6.26 8.62
CA SER A 138 14.40 7.52 7.99
C SER A 138 15.31 8.36 8.90
N GLN A 139 15.02 8.40 10.20
CA GLN A 139 15.87 9.04 11.19
C GLN A 139 17.23 8.33 11.34
N LEU A 140 17.25 7.00 11.40
CA LEU A 140 18.49 6.22 11.43
C LEU A 140 19.38 6.56 10.23
N PHE A 141 18.82 6.58 9.03
CA PHE A 141 19.55 6.91 7.81
C PHE A 141 20.07 8.35 7.81
N GLN A 142 19.29 9.31 8.30
CA GLN A 142 19.75 10.68 8.48
C GLN A 142 20.95 10.78 9.45
N ILE A 143 20.88 10.10 10.60
CA ILE A 143 21.96 10.08 11.61
C ILE A 143 23.24 9.48 11.01
N GLN A 144 23.10 8.47 10.14
CA GLN A 144 24.22 7.80 9.47
C GLN A 144 24.66 8.51 8.17
N ASN A 145 24.13 9.70 7.89
CA ASN A 145 24.40 10.49 6.68
C ASN A 145 24.08 9.74 5.36
N ILE A 146 23.04 8.92 5.39
CA ILE A 146 22.45 8.21 4.25
C ILE A 146 21.20 8.97 3.80
N LEU A 147 21.41 10.05 3.06
CA LEU A 147 20.34 11.00 2.70
C LEU A 147 19.60 10.64 1.41
N ASP A 148 20.15 9.71 0.63
CA ASP A 148 19.67 9.30 -0.69
C ASP A 148 18.85 8.01 -0.67
N MET A 149 18.52 7.48 0.51
CA MET A 149 17.79 6.22 0.70
C MET A 149 16.35 6.48 1.14
N HIS A 150 15.40 5.99 0.35
CA HIS A 150 14.00 5.90 0.75
C HIS A 150 13.71 4.59 1.47
N VAL A 151 12.60 4.56 2.20
CA VAL A 151 12.13 3.38 2.93
C VAL A 151 10.73 3.07 2.46
N GLU A 152 10.49 1.80 2.14
CA GLU A 152 9.15 1.28 1.96
C GLU A 152 8.96 0.01 2.79
N ILE A 153 7.90 -0.02 3.57
CA ILE A 153 7.44 -1.17 4.33
C ILE A 153 6.14 -1.62 3.72
N CYS A 154 6.04 -2.87 3.29
CA CYS A 154 4.82 -3.35 2.67
C CYS A 154 4.56 -4.84 2.90
N ASN A 155 3.29 -5.20 3.08
CA ASN A 155 2.86 -6.58 3.06
C ASN A 155 2.56 -7.00 1.62
N ARG A 156 3.46 -7.78 1.03
CA ARG A 156 3.42 -8.20 -0.38
C ARG A 156 2.09 -8.83 -0.76
N ASP A 157 1.46 -9.50 0.20
CA ASP A 157 0.26 -10.27 -0.01
C ASP A 157 -1.03 -9.47 0.23
N LEU A 158 -0.97 -8.39 1.01
CA LEU A 158 -2.14 -7.63 1.44
C LEU A 158 -2.21 -6.22 0.86
N CYS A 159 -1.09 -5.68 0.36
CA CYS A 159 -1.06 -4.42 -0.37
C CYS A 159 -2.04 -4.39 -1.55
N PHE A 160 -2.48 -3.19 -1.87
CA PHE A 160 -3.37 -2.93 -2.98
C PHE A 160 -2.66 -3.19 -4.32
N TYR A 161 -2.84 -4.41 -4.82
CA TYR A 161 -2.40 -4.86 -6.13
C TYR A 161 -3.53 -5.62 -6.85
N PRO A 162 -4.62 -4.91 -7.23
CA PRO A 162 -5.77 -5.56 -7.81
C PRO A 162 -5.46 -6.07 -9.23
N SER A 163 -5.91 -7.29 -9.51
CA SER A 163 -6.02 -7.83 -10.86
C SER A 163 -7.44 -7.62 -11.38
N LEU A 164 -7.56 -7.47 -12.71
CA LEU A 164 -8.83 -7.34 -13.41
C LEU A 164 -9.17 -8.67 -14.08
N PHE A 165 -10.32 -9.23 -13.72
CA PHE A 165 -10.84 -10.46 -14.31
C PHE A 165 -12.09 -10.14 -15.14
N PRO A 166 -12.20 -10.67 -16.37
CA PRO A 166 -13.35 -10.41 -17.22
C PRO A 166 -14.62 -10.99 -16.59
N LEU A 167 -15.70 -10.23 -16.66
CA LEU A 167 -17.02 -10.72 -16.27
C LEU A 167 -17.69 -11.42 -17.45
N ARG A 168 -18.46 -12.46 -17.15
CA ARG A 168 -19.25 -13.15 -18.18
C ARG A 168 -20.34 -12.22 -18.72
N PRO A 169 -20.70 -12.30 -20.02
CA PRO A 169 -21.74 -11.44 -20.61
C PRO A 169 -23.12 -11.57 -19.96
N ASP A 170 -23.42 -12.72 -19.35
CA ASP A 170 -24.67 -13.01 -18.65
C ASP A 170 -24.73 -12.43 -17.22
N HIS A 171 -23.64 -11.84 -16.71
CA HIS A 171 -23.56 -11.29 -15.36
C HIS A 171 -24.46 -10.05 -15.18
N GLU A 172 -25.17 -9.97 -14.05
CA GLU A 172 -26.17 -8.92 -13.80
C GLU A 172 -25.60 -7.49 -13.85
N ILE A 173 -24.36 -7.30 -13.39
CA ILE A 173 -23.69 -5.99 -13.48
C ILE A 173 -23.44 -5.55 -14.93
N ILE A 174 -23.21 -6.48 -15.86
CA ILE A 174 -23.01 -6.18 -17.29
C ILE A 174 -24.33 -5.70 -17.88
N LYS A 175 -25.44 -6.41 -17.61
CA LYS A 175 -26.78 -5.99 -18.04
C LYS A 175 -27.14 -4.60 -17.50
N SER A 176 -26.80 -4.35 -16.23
CA SER A 176 -27.05 -3.05 -15.58
C SER A 176 -26.18 -1.94 -16.17
N TYR A 177 -24.91 -2.24 -16.43
CA TYR A 177 -23.99 -1.33 -17.10
C TYR A 177 -24.50 -0.93 -18.48
N GLU A 178 -24.89 -1.87 -19.34
CA GLU A 178 -25.37 -1.55 -20.69
C GLU A 178 -26.59 -0.62 -20.68
N ARG A 179 -27.49 -0.77 -19.70
CA ARG A 179 -28.65 0.13 -19.53
C ARG A 179 -28.27 1.52 -19.03
N ALA A 180 -27.19 1.64 -18.27
CA ALA A 180 -26.77 2.89 -17.61
C ALA A 180 -25.54 3.54 -18.27
N LYS A 181 -24.97 2.92 -19.31
CA LYS A 181 -23.66 3.25 -19.88
C LYS A 181 -23.52 4.72 -20.25
N GLY A 182 -24.52 5.29 -20.93
CA GLY A 182 -24.51 6.71 -21.29
C GLY A 182 -24.32 7.61 -20.07
N ARG A 183 -25.16 7.45 -19.05
CA ARG A 183 -25.06 8.24 -17.80
C ARG A 183 -23.74 8.02 -17.06
N ILE A 184 -23.22 6.79 -17.05
CA ILE A 184 -21.93 6.51 -16.41
C ILE A 184 -20.82 7.26 -17.15
N VAL A 185 -20.81 7.22 -18.48
CA VAL A 185 -19.85 7.94 -19.31
C VAL A 185 -19.96 9.44 -19.09
N ASP A 186 -21.18 10.00 -19.02
CA ASP A 186 -21.40 11.42 -18.77
C ASP A 186 -20.79 11.86 -17.43
N VAL A 187 -21.07 11.12 -16.35
CA VAL A 187 -20.52 11.42 -15.01
C VAL A 187 -19.00 11.31 -14.99
N VAL A 188 -18.43 10.26 -15.58
CA VAL A 188 -16.98 10.08 -15.65
C VAL A 188 -16.33 11.20 -16.46
N HIS A 189 -16.93 11.60 -17.58
CA HIS A 189 -16.43 12.68 -18.42
C HIS A 189 -16.56 14.05 -17.74
N GLU A 190 -17.65 14.33 -17.03
CA GLU A 190 -17.81 15.56 -16.26
C GLU A 190 -16.70 15.73 -15.22
N ARG A 191 -16.35 14.63 -14.53
CA ARG A 191 -15.37 14.63 -13.43
C ARG A 191 -13.92 14.57 -13.92
N LEU A 192 -13.63 13.73 -14.91
CA LEU A 192 -12.26 13.42 -15.35
C LEU A 192 -11.92 14.03 -16.71
N LYS A 193 -12.87 14.71 -17.36
CA LYS A 193 -12.71 15.33 -18.69
C LYS A 193 -12.17 14.32 -19.70
N THR A 194 -11.01 14.61 -20.28
CA THR A 194 -10.33 13.79 -21.28
C THR A 194 -9.28 12.86 -20.68
N HIS A 195 -9.10 12.85 -19.36
CA HIS A 195 -8.07 12.08 -18.67
C HIS A 195 -8.47 10.62 -18.37
N TRP A 196 -9.53 10.11 -18.99
CA TRP A 196 -9.93 8.71 -18.88
C TRP A 196 -9.96 8.05 -20.26
N LYS A 197 -9.74 6.73 -20.28
CA LYS A 197 -9.65 5.93 -21.51
C LYS A 197 -10.74 4.87 -21.61
N VAL A 198 -11.09 4.24 -20.48
CA VAL A 198 -12.04 3.13 -20.44
C VAL A 198 -12.88 3.23 -19.18
N VAL A 199 -14.17 2.95 -19.29
CA VAL A 199 -15.04 2.62 -18.14
C VAL A 199 -15.75 1.30 -18.45
N CYS A 200 -15.47 0.26 -17.68
CA CYS A 200 -16.01 -1.08 -17.94
C CYS A 200 -16.15 -1.89 -16.63
N PRO A 201 -17.17 -2.77 -16.51
CA PRO A 201 -17.25 -3.68 -15.38
C PRO A 201 -16.19 -4.79 -15.46
N PHE A 202 -15.51 -5.02 -14.35
CA PHE A 202 -14.61 -6.17 -14.15
C PHE A 202 -14.86 -6.78 -12.77
N SER A 203 -14.45 -8.03 -12.60
CA SER A 203 -14.19 -8.58 -11.28
C SER A 203 -12.82 -8.07 -10.83
N ILE A 204 -12.78 -7.30 -9.73
CA ILE A 204 -11.55 -6.75 -9.17
C ILE A 204 -11.20 -7.52 -7.90
N GLY A 205 -9.99 -8.07 -7.85
CA GLY A 205 -9.49 -8.75 -6.67
C GLY A 205 -8.05 -9.18 -6.84
N ARG A 206 -7.49 -9.80 -5.81
CA ARG A 206 -6.15 -10.37 -5.90
C ARG A 206 -6.14 -11.66 -6.73
N THR A 207 -7.18 -12.47 -6.55
CA THR A 207 -7.38 -13.73 -7.28
C THR A 207 -8.82 -13.77 -7.77
N GLU A 208 -9.04 -14.43 -8.91
CA GLU A 208 -10.36 -14.55 -9.54
C GLU A 208 -11.44 -15.08 -8.58
N PRO A 209 -11.20 -16.13 -7.75
CA PRO A 209 -12.22 -16.66 -6.84
C PRO A 209 -12.67 -15.69 -5.75
N THR A 210 -11.83 -14.69 -5.41
CA THR A 210 -12.11 -13.70 -4.37
C THR A 210 -12.46 -12.32 -4.94
N ALA A 211 -12.47 -12.20 -6.26
CA ALA A 211 -12.70 -10.93 -6.93
C ALA A 211 -14.16 -10.52 -6.87
N LEU A 212 -14.40 -9.23 -6.67
CA LEU A 212 -15.74 -8.67 -6.56
C LEU A 212 -16.05 -7.81 -7.79
N PRO A 213 -17.29 -7.87 -8.31
CA PRO A 213 -17.67 -7.07 -9.46
C PRO A 213 -17.64 -5.58 -9.13
N ALA A 214 -16.99 -4.78 -9.96
CA ALA A 214 -16.86 -3.34 -9.82
C ALA A 214 -16.71 -2.65 -11.18
N PHE A 215 -17.01 -1.35 -11.20
CA PHE A 215 -16.72 -0.50 -12.36
C PHE A 215 -15.27 -0.04 -12.29
N VAL A 216 -14.49 -0.36 -13.32
CA VAL A 216 -13.11 0.12 -13.47
C VAL A 216 -13.13 1.32 -14.40
N VAL A 217 -12.53 2.42 -13.94
CA VAL A 217 -12.19 3.57 -14.78
C VAL A 217 -10.68 3.58 -14.96
N ILE A 218 -10.22 3.46 -16.21
CA ILE A 218 -8.81 3.59 -16.55
C ILE A 218 -8.55 5.06 -16.86
N VAL A 219 -7.64 5.66 -16.10
CA VAL A 219 -7.25 7.07 -16.20
C VAL A 219 -5.83 7.22 -16.74
N GLU A 220 -5.53 8.39 -17.29
CA GLU A 220 -4.17 8.79 -17.61
C GLU A 220 -3.35 8.89 -16.31
N PRO A 221 -2.09 8.43 -16.31
CA PRO A 221 -1.19 8.65 -15.18
C PRO A 221 -1.12 10.11 -14.74
N GLN A 222 -0.95 10.34 -13.44
CA GLN A 222 -0.87 11.67 -12.83
C GLN A 222 -2.17 12.50 -12.92
N THR A 223 -3.31 11.85 -13.23
CA THR A 223 -4.62 12.51 -13.13
C THR A 223 -4.89 12.91 -11.67
N PHE A 224 -5.24 14.17 -11.47
CA PHE A 224 -5.66 14.70 -10.17
C PHE A 224 -7.16 14.43 -9.96
N CYS A 225 -7.53 14.16 -8.72
CA CYS A 225 -8.92 14.04 -8.34
C CYS A 225 -9.19 15.06 -7.23
N GLU A 226 -10.09 16.01 -7.49
CA GLU A 226 -10.65 16.87 -6.43
C GLU A 226 -11.62 16.00 -5.62
N LEU A 227 -11.17 15.53 -4.45
CA LEU A 227 -12.03 14.85 -3.49
C LEU A 227 -12.74 15.93 -2.68
N ALA A 228 -14.02 16.14 -2.98
CA ALA A 228 -14.92 17.06 -2.28
C ALA A 228 -15.38 16.50 -0.92
#